data_AF-A0A7K2ZCT1-F1
#
_entry.id   AF-A0A7K2ZCT1-F1
#
_cell.length_a   1.000
_cell.length_b   1.000
_cell.length_c   1.000
_cell.angle_alpha   90.00
_cell.angle_beta   90.00
_cell.angle_gamma   90.00
#
_symmetry.space_group_name_H-M   'P 1'
#
loop_
_entity.id
_entity.type
_entity.pdbx_description
1 polymer ?
#
loop_
_entity_poly.entity_id
_entity_poly.type
_entity_poly.pdbx_seq_one_letter_code
_entity_poly.pdbx_strand_id
1 'polypeptide(L)'
;MHRLDNGQPIRDAIREAGLSIERLADRTKEVDPAGYGISQSAIGHMVSTGASGRASFTRRSCDLAAKALDKPVEELFTNTPTA
;
A
#
# COMPACT_ATOMS: atom_id res chain seq x y z
N MET A 1 3.25 -9.50 4.57
CA MET A 1 1.91 -9.48 3.96
C MET A 1 2.05 -9.42 2.46
N HIS A 2 1.08 -9.98 1.76
CA HIS A 2 1.01 -10.06 0.30
C HIS A 2 -0.10 -9.16 -0.21
N ARG A 3 0.10 -8.59 -1.39
CA ARG A 3 -0.93 -7.81 -2.09
C ARG A 3 -2.01 -8.76 -2.64
N LEU A 4 -3.27 -8.33 -2.57
CA LEU A 4 -4.40 -9.02 -3.18
C LEU A 4 -4.50 -8.66 -4.67
N ASP A 5 -4.93 -9.62 -5.50
CA ASP A 5 -5.22 -9.43 -6.94
C ASP A 5 -4.19 -8.57 -7.69
N ASN A 6 -2.89 -8.88 -7.52
CA ASN A 6 -1.78 -8.11 -8.11
C ASN A 6 -1.80 -6.59 -7.79
N GLY A 7 -2.27 -6.24 -6.60
CA GLY A 7 -2.38 -4.86 -6.12
C GLY A 7 -3.60 -4.11 -6.63
N GLN A 8 -4.60 -4.78 -7.21
CA GLN A 8 -5.83 -4.15 -7.70
C GLN A 8 -6.60 -3.41 -6.59
N PRO A 9 -6.85 -3.99 -5.40
CA PRO A 9 -7.58 -3.29 -4.34
C PRO A 9 -6.87 -2.03 -3.85
N ILE A 10 -5.53 -2.04 -3.87
CA ILE A 10 -4.71 -0.88 -3.50
C ILE A 10 -4.87 0.23 -4.55
N ARG A 11 -4.86 -0.12 -5.84
CA ARG A 11 -5.10 0.85 -6.92
C ARG A 11 -6.50 1.45 -6.84
N ASP A 12 -7.50 0.62 -6.56
CA ASP A 12 -8.89 1.08 -6.46
C ASP A 12 -9.06 2.00 -5.25
N ALA A 13 -8.52 1.64 -4.08
CA ALA A 13 -8.52 2.51 -2.91
C ALA A 13 -7.80 3.85 -3.15
N ILE A 14 -6.68 3.85 -3.89
CA ILE A 14 -5.99 5.09 -4.28
C ILE A 14 -6.87 5.96 -5.17
N ARG A 15 -7.57 5.36 -6.15
CA ARG A 15 -8.48 6.07 -7.06
C ARG A 15 -9.70 6.61 -6.32
N GLU A 16 -10.29 5.83 -5.43
CA GLU A 16 -11.41 6.22 -4.57
C GLU A 16 -11.03 7.39 -3.66
N ALA A 17 -9.83 7.35 -3.08
CA ALA A 17 -9.30 8.42 -2.24
C ALA A 17 -8.85 9.66 -3.04
N GLY A 18 -8.85 9.60 -4.38
CA GLY A 18 -8.39 10.68 -5.25
C GLY A 18 -6.90 11.01 -5.07
N LEU A 19 -6.10 10.04 -4.62
CA LEU A 19 -4.69 10.24 -4.30
C LEU A 19 -3.78 9.87 -5.48
N SER A 20 -2.64 10.55 -5.57
CA SER A 20 -1.49 10.06 -6.36
C SER A 20 -0.55 9.23 -5.48
N ILE A 21 0.39 8.51 -6.09
CA ILE A 21 1.43 7.77 -5.35
C ILE A 21 2.26 8.72 -4.45
N GLU A 22 2.58 9.91 -4.95
CA GLU A 22 3.23 10.98 -4.18
C GLU A 22 2.42 11.38 -2.96
N ARG A 23 1.13 11.69 -3.16
CA ARG A 23 0.26 12.11 -2.05
C ARG A 23 0.01 10.99 -1.05
N LEU A 24 -0.02 9.73 -1.50
CA LEU A 24 -0.08 8.61 -0.59
C LEU A 24 1.20 8.50 0.25
N ALA A 25 2.39 8.70 -0.35
CA ALA A 25 3.65 8.70 0.39
C ALA A 25 3.66 9.76 1.50
N ASP A 26 3.27 11.00 1.17
CA ASP A 26 3.16 12.08 2.16
C ASP A 26 2.17 11.71 3.27
N ARG A 27 0.98 11.24 2.90
CA ARG A 27 -0.05 10.85 3.88
C ARG A 27 0.39 9.70 4.77
N THR A 28 1.15 8.74 4.25
CA THR A 28 1.72 7.66 5.08
C THR A 28 2.72 8.19 6.10
N LYS A 29 3.43 9.29 5.79
CA LYS A 29 4.36 9.94 6.72
C LYS A 29 3.62 10.73 7.80
N GLU A 30 2.50 11.37 7.45
CA GLU A 30 1.64 12.08 8.40
C GLU A 30 1.02 11.15 9.45
N VAL A 31 0.60 9.94 9.03
CA VAL A 31 0.00 8.94 9.94
C VAL A 31 1.03 8.01 10.61
N ASP A 32 2.31 8.10 10.23
CA ASP A 32 3.39 7.33 10.86
C ASP A 32 3.88 8.05 12.13
N PRO A 33 3.70 7.49 13.34
CA PRO A 33 4.16 8.11 14.58
C PRO A 33 5.67 8.36 14.62
N ALA A 34 6.43 7.57 13.85
CA ALA A 34 7.88 7.71 13.75
C ALA A 34 8.32 8.70 12.66
N GLY A 35 7.39 9.22 11.85
CA GLY A 35 7.64 10.23 10.82
C GLY A 35 8.46 9.76 9.60
N TYR A 36 8.59 8.44 9.40
CA TYR A 36 9.32 7.89 8.25
C TYR A 36 8.39 7.68 7.04
N GLY A 37 7.18 7.18 7.29
CA GLY A 37 6.22 6.84 6.23
C GLY A 37 6.69 5.73 5.30
N ILE A 38 6.15 5.72 4.08
CA ILE A 38 6.51 4.79 3.01
C ILE A 38 7.04 5.60 1.82
N SER A 39 8.14 5.14 1.22
CA SER A 39 8.67 5.79 0.01
C SER A 39 7.75 5.59 -1.19
N GLN A 40 7.75 6.56 -2.10
CA GLN A 40 6.99 6.49 -3.35
C GLN A 40 7.30 5.22 -4.16
N SER A 41 8.58 4.81 -4.21
CA SER A 41 8.99 3.58 -4.89
C SER A 41 8.39 2.34 -4.24
N ALA A 42 8.34 2.28 -2.91
CA ALA A 42 7.71 1.17 -2.20
C ALA A 42 6.20 1.09 -2.45
N ILE A 43 5.51 2.23 -2.47
CA ILE A 43 4.10 2.30 -2.90
C ILE A 43 3.96 1.86 -4.36
N GLY A 44 4.84 2.31 -5.25
CA GLY A 44 4.90 1.89 -6.65
C GLY A 44 5.00 0.37 -6.78
N HIS A 45 5.82 -0.28 -5.97
CA HIS A 45 5.90 -1.75 -5.93
C HIS A 45 4.61 -2.42 -5.44
N MET A 46 3.88 -1.80 -4.50
CA MET A 46 2.60 -2.32 -4.00
C MET A 46 1.53 -2.31 -5.09
N VAL A 47 1.47 -1.24 -5.87
CA VAL A 47 0.45 -1.03 -6.91
C VAL A 47 0.83 -1.56 -8.29
N SER A 48 2.09 -1.95 -8.50
CA SER A 48 2.60 -2.40 -9.80
C SER A 48 1.91 -3.69 -10.27
N THR A 49 1.46 -3.69 -11.53
CA THR A 49 0.85 -4.84 -12.22
C THR A 49 1.85 -5.77 -12.90
N GLY A 50 3.13 -5.38 -12.99
CA GLY A 50 4.16 -6.10 -13.76
C GLY A 50 5.24 -6.75 -12.90
N ALA A 51 6.31 -7.20 -13.55
CA ALA A 51 7.47 -7.87 -12.93
C ALA A 51 8.20 -7.01 -11.87
N SER A 52 8.02 -5.69 -11.90
CA SER A 52 8.55 -4.77 -10.90
C SER A 52 7.77 -4.76 -9.59
N GLY A 53 6.63 -5.45 -9.53
CA GLY A 53 5.84 -5.60 -8.32
C GLY A 53 6.51 -6.52 -7.31
N ARG A 54 6.54 -6.13 -6.03
CA ARG A 54 7.00 -7.02 -4.96
C ARG A 54 5.82 -7.85 -4.45
N ALA A 55 6.06 -9.14 -4.23
CA ALA A 55 5.03 -10.05 -3.73
C ALA A 55 4.83 -9.94 -2.21
N SER A 56 5.84 -9.47 -1.47
CA SER A 56 5.83 -9.41 -0.01
C SER A 56 6.26 -8.04 0.51
N PHE A 57 5.51 -7.55 1.51
CA PHE A 57 5.74 -6.29 2.21
C PHE A 57 5.73 -6.53 3.72
N THR A 58 6.41 -5.66 4.46
CA THR A 58 6.37 -5.71 5.94
C THR A 58 4.97 -5.32 6.43
N ARG A 59 4.55 -5.90 7.57
CA ARG A 59 3.26 -5.60 8.19
C ARG A 59 3.09 -4.10 8.44
N ARG A 60 4.13 -3.44 8.94
CA ARG A 60 4.17 -1.99 9.18
C ARG A 60 3.83 -1.18 7.92
N SER A 61 4.45 -1.49 6.79
CA SER A 61 4.18 -0.76 5.54
C SER A 61 2.74 -0.98 5.06
N CYS A 62 2.21 -2.20 5.20
CA CYS A 62 0.80 -2.46 4.87
C CYS A 62 -0.16 -1.69 5.78
N ASP A 63 0.08 -1.68 7.08
CA ASP A 63 -0.76 -0.94 8.04
C ASP A 63 -0.72 0.57 7.78
N LEU A 64 0.45 1.13 7.45
CA LEU A 64 0.58 2.55 7.12
C LEU A 64 -0.14 2.90 5.81
N ALA A 65 -0.03 2.07 4.78
CA ALA A 65 -0.74 2.27 3.52
C ALA A 65 -2.26 2.19 3.73
N ALA A 66 -2.72 1.20 4.48
CA ALA A 66 -4.14 1.01 4.81
C ALA A 66 -4.70 2.21 5.60
N LYS A 67 -3.98 2.67 6.63
CA LYS A 67 -4.35 3.88 7.38
C LYS A 67 -4.37 5.14 6.51
N ALA A 68 -3.40 5.30 5.63
CA ALA A 68 -3.35 6.45 4.73
C ALA A 68 -4.48 6.43 3.68
N LEU A 69 -4.96 5.25 3.31
CA LEU A 69 -6.10 5.06 2.41
C LEU A 69 -7.45 5.01 3.12
N ASP A 70 -7.46 5.08 4.46
CA ASP A 70 -8.66 4.91 5.28
C ASP A 70 -9.43 3.62 4.98
N LYS A 71 -8.69 2.52 4.81
CA LYS A 71 -9.21 1.18 4.55
C LYS A 71 -8.66 0.19 5.57
N PRO A 72 -9.38 -0.88 5.91
CA PRO A 72 -8.82 -1.97 6.70
C PRO A 72 -7.72 -2.69 5.91
N VAL A 73 -6.67 -3.13 6.61
CA VAL A 73 -5.48 -3.72 5.95
C VAL A 73 -5.82 -5.03 5.25
N GLU A 74 -6.82 -5.75 5.75
CA GLU A 74 -7.31 -7.02 5.22
C GLU A 74 -8.04 -6.88 3.87
N GLU A 75 -8.57 -5.69 3.54
CA GLU A 75 -9.16 -5.41 2.22
C GLU A 75 -8.09 -5.16 1.15
N LEU A 76 -6.87 -4.82 1.56
CA LEU A 76 -5.78 -4.44 0.67
C LEU A 76 -4.68 -5.50 0.58
N PHE A 77 -4.45 -6.21 1.68
CA PHE A 77 -3.36 -7.16 1.87
C PHE A 77 -3.83 -8.40 2.62
N THR A 78 -3.12 -9.50 2.42
CA THR A 78 -3.35 -10.77 3.14
C THR A 78 -2.07 -11.26 3.82
N ASN A 79 -2.24 -12.03 4.89
CA ASN A 79 -1.13 -12.74 5.55
C ASN A 79 -0.80 -14.07 4.85
N THR A 80 -1.66 -14.54 3.94
CA THR A 80 -1.46 -15.78 3.18
C THR A 80 -0.81 -15.45 1.84
N PRO A 81 0.15 -16.26 1.35
CA PRO A 81 0.66 -16.09 -0.01
C PRO A 81 -0.49 -16.25 -1.01
N THR A 82 -0.72 -15.22 -1.83
CA THR A 82 -1.60 -15.30 -3.00
C THR A 82 -0.87 -16.04 -4.12
N ALA A 83 -1.49 -17.11 -4.64
CA ALA A 83 -0.95 -18.01 -5.65
C ALA A 83 -0.87 -17.36 -7.04
#